data_AF-A0A815A726-F1
#
_entry.id   AF-A0A815A726-F1
#
_cell.length_a   1.000
_cell.length_b   1.000
_cell.length_c   1.000
_cell.angle_alpha   90.00
_cell.angle_beta   90.00
_cell.angle_gamma   90.00
#
_symmetry.space_group_name_H-M   'P 1'
#
loop_
_entity.id
_entity.type
_entity.pdbx_description
1 polymer ?
#
loop_
_entity_poly.entity_id
_entity_poly.type
_entity_poly.pdbx_seq_one_letter_code
_entity_poly.pdbx_strand_id
1 'polypeptide(L)'
;MVAPFVFPEVEWDFRLEQVRSINTSDHKYGLVLPGLGWVIWRRKEDLPEDLIFHVNYLGVDEPTFNFNFSRSATNVIAQYYQFLRLGVDGYERIMQLSVDNAKYVAESLTAMDEELFISHSQHDKPSLPMVAFSINPSKKLTFNETTFVKCLKECCWIIPAYTLAANANDITVCRIVVRETFTRNIASILIEDIRLTLLRLTDEHGHEDLVNSLKAAHNSKHHHRRSTQHRQKIDIRVRSNKYITGNQNGNSKVKKKHKHPTVHTIC
;
A
#
# COMPACT_ATOMS: atom_id res chain seq x y z
N MET A 1 -8.65 5.84 4.68
CA MET A 1 -8.51 6.18 3.24
C MET A 1 -8.09 5.02 2.33
N VAL A 2 -8.04 3.75 2.77
CA VAL A 2 -7.83 2.60 1.86
C VAL A 2 -9.17 1.89 1.60
N ALA A 3 -9.79 1.39 2.67
CA ALA A 3 -11.01 0.59 2.61
C ALA A 3 -12.17 1.22 1.80
N PRO A 4 -12.50 2.53 1.93
CA PRO A 4 -13.58 3.13 1.14
C PRO A 4 -13.47 2.98 -0.38
N PHE A 5 -12.24 2.81 -0.89
CA PHE A 5 -11.98 2.79 -2.32
C PHE A 5 -11.74 1.37 -2.84
N VAL A 6 -11.08 0.52 -2.07
CA VAL A 6 -10.67 -0.83 -2.52
C VAL A 6 -11.56 -1.94 -1.96
N PHE A 7 -12.17 -1.71 -0.81
CA PHE A 7 -12.99 -2.69 -0.08
C PHE A 7 -14.31 -2.05 0.39
N PRO A 8 -15.12 -1.47 -0.52
CA PRO A 8 -16.32 -0.72 -0.14
C PRO A 8 -17.36 -1.58 0.60
N GLU A 9 -17.38 -2.88 0.36
CA GLU A 9 -18.25 -3.87 1.02
C GLU A 9 -17.94 -4.08 2.51
N VAL A 10 -16.73 -3.75 2.96
CA VAL A 10 -16.36 -3.91 4.37
C VAL A 10 -17.08 -2.84 5.20
N GLU A 11 -17.91 -3.31 6.13
CA GLU A 11 -18.54 -2.45 7.12
C GLU A 11 -17.57 -2.19 8.27
N TRP A 12 -16.99 -0.99 8.29
CA TRP A 12 -16.08 -0.53 9.35
C TRP A 12 -16.38 0.91 9.82
N ASP A 13 -17.19 1.64 9.05
CA ASP A 13 -17.49 3.06 9.25
C ASP A 13 -18.85 3.25 9.97
N PHE A 14 -19.47 4.43 9.81
CA PHE A 14 -20.75 4.76 10.43
C PHE A 14 -21.93 3.88 10.01
N ARG A 15 -21.77 2.98 9.03
CA ARG A 15 -22.74 1.88 8.81
C ARG A 15 -22.96 1.05 10.08
N LEU A 16 -21.92 0.85 10.89
CA LEU A 16 -22.03 0.20 12.20
C LEU A 16 -22.59 1.18 13.23
N GLU A 17 -23.72 0.85 13.86
CA GLU A 17 -24.45 1.75 14.77
C GLU A 17 -23.63 2.18 16.01
N GLN A 18 -22.70 1.34 16.44
CA GLN A 18 -21.86 1.61 17.61
C GLN A 18 -20.69 2.55 17.31
N VAL A 19 -20.37 2.81 16.04
CA VAL A 19 -19.31 3.74 15.66
C VAL A 19 -19.80 5.17 15.83
N ARG A 20 -19.21 5.89 16.81
CA ARG A 20 -19.56 7.27 17.19
C ARG A 20 -18.65 8.32 16.59
N SER A 21 -17.38 7.99 16.37
CA SER A 21 -16.43 8.87 15.69
C SER A 21 -15.38 8.05 14.95
N ILE A 22 -14.80 8.67 13.93
CA ILE A 22 -13.75 8.08 13.09
C ILE A 22 -12.67 9.13 12.92
N ASN A 23 -11.41 8.73 13.08
CA ASN A 23 -10.27 9.56 12.71
C ASN A 23 -9.49 8.94 11.55
N THR A 24 -8.82 9.79 10.78
CA THR A 24 -7.90 9.38 9.71
C THR A 24 -6.69 10.30 9.70
N SER A 25 -5.53 9.74 9.39
CA SER A 25 -4.31 10.51 9.15
C SER A 25 -4.10 10.62 7.64
N ASP A 26 -4.40 11.77 7.08
CA ASP A 26 -4.40 11.95 5.64
C ASP A 26 -2.99 12.09 5.06
N HIS A 27 -2.02 12.45 5.90
CA HIS A 27 -0.60 12.30 5.57
C HIS A 27 -0.10 10.85 5.48
N LYS A 28 -0.99 9.85 5.63
CA LYS A 28 -0.73 8.44 5.32
C LYS A 28 -1.29 8.11 3.94
N TYR A 29 -2.53 7.62 3.89
CA TYR A 29 -3.22 7.24 2.65
C TYR A 29 -4.20 8.33 2.16
N GLY A 30 -4.21 9.52 2.74
CA GLY A 30 -4.93 10.68 2.20
C GLY A 30 -4.15 11.42 1.09
N LEU A 31 -2.88 11.06 0.89
CA LEU A 31 -1.99 11.53 -0.17
C LEU A 31 -1.57 13.00 -0.02
N VAL A 32 -1.37 13.46 1.22
CA VAL A 32 -0.78 14.76 1.55
C VAL A 32 0.50 14.62 2.37
N LEU A 33 1.25 15.71 2.51
CA LEU A 33 2.45 15.75 3.34
C LEU A 33 2.11 15.70 4.85
N PRO A 34 3.08 15.36 5.72
CA PRO A 34 2.91 15.32 7.16
C PRO A 34 2.25 16.59 7.74
N GLY A 35 1.31 16.38 8.67
CA GLY A 35 0.66 17.47 9.42
C GLY A 35 -0.84 17.64 9.20
N LEU A 36 -1.54 16.68 8.58
CA LEU A 36 -3.01 16.67 8.51
C LEU A 36 -3.61 15.35 8.98
N GLY A 37 -4.67 15.46 9.77
CA GLY A 37 -5.60 14.37 10.06
C GLY A 37 -7.00 14.95 10.25
N TRP A 38 -8.00 14.08 10.14
CA TRP A 38 -9.40 14.39 10.35
C TRP A 38 -9.96 13.56 11.48
N VAL A 39 -10.96 14.11 12.14
CA VAL A 39 -11.87 13.39 13.02
C VAL A 39 -13.29 13.82 12.66
N ILE A 40 -14.18 12.86 12.56
CA ILE A 40 -15.59 13.06 12.21
C ILE A 40 -16.41 12.35 13.29
N TRP A 41 -17.43 13.02 13.81
CA TRP A 41 -18.43 12.43 14.70
C TRP A 41 -19.68 12.06 13.91
N ARG A 42 -20.35 11.00 14.34
CA ARG A 42 -21.58 10.50 13.71
C ARG A 42 -22.72 11.49 13.90
N ARG A 43 -22.90 12.00 15.12
CA ARG A 43 -23.93 12.98 15.50
C ARG A 43 -23.32 14.09 16.34
N LYS A 44 -24.03 15.22 16.44
CA LYS A 44 -23.61 16.34 17.30
C LYS A 44 -23.50 15.91 18.76
N GLU A 45 -24.46 15.10 19.22
CA GLU A 45 -24.50 14.58 20.60
C GLU A 45 -23.31 13.67 20.97
N ASP A 46 -22.58 13.14 19.98
CA ASP A 46 -21.39 12.31 20.22
C ASP A 46 -20.14 13.15 20.55
N LEU A 47 -20.21 14.49 20.42
CA LEU A 47 -19.19 15.44 20.84
C LEU A 47 -19.73 16.29 22.02
N PRO A 48 -19.21 16.10 23.25
CA PRO A 48 -19.62 16.91 24.40
C PRO A 48 -19.43 18.42 24.14
N GLU A 49 -20.48 19.21 24.39
CA GLU A 49 -20.51 20.65 24.10
C GLU A 49 -19.51 21.44 24.97
N ASP A 50 -19.18 20.94 26.17
CA ASP A 50 -18.18 21.52 27.07
C ASP A 50 -16.74 21.43 26.53
N LEU A 51 -16.52 20.64 25.48
CA LEU A 51 -15.24 20.59 24.75
C LEU A 51 -15.18 21.58 23.59
N ILE A 52 -16.29 22.23 23.23
CA ILE A 52 -16.39 23.13 22.08
C ILE A 52 -16.13 24.56 22.53
N PHE A 53 -15.17 25.22 21.88
CA PHE A 53 -14.87 26.63 22.08
C PHE A 53 -15.50 27.46 20.99
N HIS A 54 -16.29 28.45 21.38
CA HIS A 54 -17.02 29.35 20.48
C HIS A 54 -16.19 30.60 20.22
N VAL A 55 -15.81 30.82 18.96
CA VAL A 55 -14.95 31.93 18.52
C VAL A 55 -15.74 32.83 17.59
N ASN A 56 -15.64 34.15 17.78
CA ASN A 56 -16.23 35.10 16.83
C ASN A 56 -15.33 35.24 15.60
N TYR A 57 -15.74 34.66 14.49
CA TYR A 57 -15.08 34.79 13.20
C TYR A 57 -15.97 35.53 12.21
N LEU A 58 -15.48 36.68 11.70
CA LEU A 58 -16.20 37.56 10.78
C LEU A 58 -17.60 38.01 11.27
N GLY A 59 -17.78 38.13 12.59
CA GLY A 59 -19.05 38.54 13.21
C GLY A 59 -20.03 37.38 13.41
N VAL A 60 -19.62 36.15 13.12
CA VAL A 60 -20.41 34.93 13.28
C VAL A 60 -19.75 34.03 14.32
N ASP A 61 -20.57 33.30 15.06
CA ASP A 61 -20.10 32.30 16.01
C ASP A 61 -19.60 31.04 15.28
N GLU A 62 -18.33 30.68 15.50
CA GLU A 62 -17.69 29.52 14.90
C GLU A 62 -17.28 28.53 16.00
N PRO A 63 -17.92 27.34 16.07
CA PRO A 63 -17.58 26.33 17.05
C PRO A 63 -16.27 25.63 16.66
N THR A 64 -15.30 25.65 17.57
CA THR A 64 -13.99 25.06 17.34
C THR A 64 -13.71 23.95 18.36
N PHE A 65 -13.24 22.81 17.85
CA PHE A 65 -12.74 21.71 18.66
C PHE A 65 -11.32 21.36 18.19
N ASN A 66 -10.32 21.92 18.86
CA ASN A 66 -8.91 21.68 18.56
C ASN A 66 -8.05 21.83 19.81
N PHE A 67 -6.92 21.12 19.83
CA PHE A 67 -5.85 21.35 20.82
C PHE A 67 -4.85 22.41 20.34
N ASN A 68 -4.73 22.56 19.02
CA ASN A 68 -3.77 23.46 18.41
C ASN A 68 -4.49 24.71 17.91
N PHE A 69 -3.96 25.87 18.27
CA PHE A 69 -4.45 27.15 17.77
C PHE A 69 -3.84 27.45 16.39
N SER A 70 -2.83 28.32 16.31
CA SER A 70 -2.17 28.68 15.06
C SER A 70 -1.47 27.48 14.42
N ARG A 71 -1.86 27.15 13.19
CA ARG A 71 -1.21 26.13 12.36
C ARG A 71 -1.31 26.49 10.88
N SER A 72 -0.41 25.91 10.08
CA SER A 72 -0.46 26.08 8.62
C SER A 72 -1.71 25.44 8.03
N ALA A 73 -2.40 26.17 7.15
CA ALA A 73 -3.52 25.68 6.36
C ALA A 73 -3.08 24.96 5.07
N THR A 74 -1.78 24.94 4.75
CA THR A 74 -1.24 24.37 3.50
C THR A 74 -1.72 22.94 3.28
N ASN A 75 -1.70 22.10 4.31
CA ASN A 75 -2.10 20.70 4.17
C ASN A 75 -3.61 20.53 3.97
N VAL A 76 -4.44 21.41 4.55
CA VAL A 76 -5.90 21.40 4.30
C VAL A 76 -6.18 21.75 2.83
N ILE A 77 -5.51 22.78 2.31
CA ILE A 77 -5.61 23.17 0.90
C ILE A 77 -5.11 22.05 -0.02
N ALA A 78 -3.98 21.41 0.32
CA ALA A 78 -3.45 20.29 -0.43
C ALA A 78 -4.41 19.10 -0.44
N GLN A 79 -5.06 18.79 0.68
CA GLN A 79 -6.04 17.71 0.75
C GLN A 79 -7.26 18.00 -0.13
N TYR A 80 -7.75 19.24 -0.10
CA TYR A 80 -8.85 19.67 -0.96
C TYR A 80 -8.48 19.59 -2.45
N TYR A 81 -7.24 19.97 -2.80
CA TYR A 81 -6.71 19.77 -4.15
C TYR A 81 -6.70 18.29 -4.55
N GLN A 82 -6.25 17.39 -3.67
CA GLN A 82 -6.23 15.95 -3.96
C GLN A 82 -7.65 15.40 -4.20
N PHE A 83 -8.63 15.83 -3.40
CA PHE A 83 -10.03 15.45 -3.62
C PHE A 83 -10.56 15.90 -4.98
N LEU A 84 -10.33 17.16 -5.36
CA LEU A 84 -10.78 17.69 -6.65
C LEU A 84 -10.05 17.08 -7.84
N ARG A 85 -8.74 16.85 -7.71
CA ARG A 85 -7.89 16.33 -8.78
C ARG A 85 -8.13 14.85 -9.05
N LEU A 86 -8.21 14.04 -7.99
CA LEU A 86 -8.27 12.59 -8.11
C LEU A 86 -9.73 12.10 -8.20
N GLY A 87 -10.63 12.70 -7.43
CA GLY A 87 -11.96 12.13 -7.21
C GLY A 87 -11.89 10.70 -6.68
N VAL A 88 -13.03 10.00 -6.69
CA VAL A 88 -13.12 8.61 -6.22
C VAL A 88 -12.23 7.69 -7.06
N ASP A 89 -12.36 7.75 -8.40
CA ASP A 89 -11.62 6.91 -9.35
C ASP A 89 -10.09 7.03 -9.19
N GLY A 90 -9.59 8.23 -8.92
CA GLY A 90 -8.17 8.47 -8.75
C GLY A 90 -7.64 7.88 -7.45
N TYR A 91 -8.38 8.02 -6.36
CA TYR A 91 -8.04 7.37 -5.09
C TYR A 91 -8.10 5.85 -5.20
N GLU A 92 -9.17 5.31 -5.79
CA GLU A 92 -9.31 3.86 -6.04
C GLU A 92 -8.11 3.31 -6.80
N ARG A 93 -7.73 3.92 -7.92
CA ARG A 93 -6.58 3.48 -8.71
C ARG A 93 -5.28 3.46 -7.90
N ILE A 94 -5.02 4.50 -7.11
CA ILE A 94 -3.78 4.61 -6.33
C ILE A 94 -3.76 3.60 -5.18
N MET A 95 -4.89 3.41 -4.49
CA MET A 95 -4.99 2.47 -3.38
C MET A 95 -4.93 1.03 -3.88
N GLN A 96 -5.60 0.72 -4.99
CA GLN A 96 -5.53 -0.60 -5.63
C GLN A 96 -4.09 -0.95 -6.02
N LEU A 97 -3.37 -0.02 -6.68
CA LEU A 97 -1.95 -0.23 -7.02
C LEU A 97 -1.08 -0.50 -5.79
N SER A 98 -1.38 0.17 -4.67
CA SER A 98 -0.66 -0.04 -3.42
C SER A 98 -0.95 -1.44 -2.84
N VAL A 99 -2.21 -1.89 -2.88
CA VAL A 99 -2.62 -3.24 -2.46
C VAL A 99 -1.99 -4.32 -3.35
N ASP A 100 -2.03 -4.14 -4.67
CA ASP A 100 -1.46 -5.06 -5.65
C ASP A 100 0.07 -5.19 -5.49
N ASN A 101 0.75 -4.08 -5.19
CA ASN A 101 2.19 -4.09 -4.96
C ASN A 101 2.54 -4.74 -3.61
N ALA A 102 1.73 -4.56 -2.57
CA ALA A 102 1.90 -5.27 -1.31
C ALA A 102 1.73 -6.79 -1.50
N LYS A 103 0.68 -7.21 -2.22
CA LYS A 103 0.45 -8.61 -2.58
C LYS A 103 1.63 -9.20 -3.36
N TYR A 104 2.14 -8.47 -4.35
CA TYR A 104 3.33 -8.90 -5.09
C TYR A 104 4.58 -9.06 -4.25
N VAL A 105 4.83 -8.16 -3.30
CA VAL A 105 5.98 -8.28 -2.39
C VAL A 105 5.82 -9.55 -1.55
N ALA A 106 4.64 -9.79 -0.99
CA ALA A 106 4.37 -10.99 -0.20
C ALA A 106 4.54 -12.29 -1.02
N GLU A 107 3.91 -12.38 -2.19
CA GLU A 107 4.05 -13.52 -3.11
C GLU A 107 5.51 -13.71 -3.56
N SER A 108 6.24 -12.62 -3.78
CA SER A 108 7.64 -12.69 -4.19
C SER A 108 8.54 -13.23 -3.08
N LEU A 109 8.27 -12.87 -1.82
CA LEU A 109 8.98 -13.41 -0.66
C LEU A 109 8.72 -14.92 -0.51
N THR A 110 7.45 -15.34 -0.57
CA THR A 110 7.10 -16.78 -0.52
C THR A 110 7.72 -17.55 -1.68
N ALA A 111 7.75 -16.96 -2.88
CA ALA A 111 8.34 -17.60 -4.06
C ALA A 111 9.87 -17.64 -4.06
N MET A 112 10.57 -17.05 -3.08
CA MET A 112 12.02 -17.25 -2.90
C MET A 112 12.30 -18.60 -2.25
N ASP A 113 11.58 -18.91 -1.18
CA ASP A 113 11.59 -20.16 -0.45
C ASP A 113 10.31 -20.18 0.40
N GLU A 114 9.44 -21.18 0.17
CA GLU A 114 8.08 -21.21 0.74
C GLU A 114 8.07 -21.29 2.27
N GLU A 115 9.16 -21.75 2.87
CA GLU A 115 9.27 -21.99 4.30
C GLU A 115 10.24 -21.01 4.98
N LEU A 116 10.96 -20.17 4.25
CA LEU A 116 11.96 -19.26 4.83
C LEU A 116 11.32 -18.18 5.69
N PHE A 117 10.19 -17.63 5.23
CA PHE A 117 9.48 -16.56 5.91
C PHE A 117 8.08 -17.00 6.32
N ILE A 118 7.67 -16.60 7.52
CA ILE A 118 6.28 -16.70 7.97
C ILE A 118 5.61 -15.36 7.66
N SER A 119 4.56 -15.36 6.84
CA SER A 119 3.76 -14.17 6.56
C SER A 119 2.74 -13.93 7.68
N HIS A 120 2.71 -12.70 8.20
CA HIS A 120 1.74 -12.22 9.19
C HIS A 120 0.68 -11.28 8.58
N SER A 121 0.79 -10.97 7.28
CA SER A 121 -0.18 -10.15 6.55
C SER A 121 -1.12 -11.00 5.68
N GLN A 122 -2.40 -10.60 5.63
CA GLN A 122 -3.45 -11.29 4.85
C GLN A 122 -3.78 -10.46 3.60
N HIS A 123 -3.29 -10.90 2.44
CA HIS A 123 -3.43 -10.16 1.17
C HIS A 123 -4.65 -10.57 0.35
N ASP A 124 -5.32 -11.67 0.70
CA ASP A 124 -6.57 -12.11 0.06
C ASP A 124 -7.82 -11.61 0.79
N LYS A 125 -7.63 -10.85 1.88
CA LYS A 125 -8.70 -10.20 2.64
C LYS A 125 -8.48 -8.70 2.66
N PRO A 126 -9.53 -7.91 2.91
CA PRO A 126 -9.41 -6.48 3.13
C PRO A 126 -8.35 -6.15 4.19
N SER A 127 -7.26 -5.51 3.75
CA SER A 127 -6.12 -5.19 4.60
C SER A 127 -5.39 -3.94 4.12
N LEU A 128 -4.52 -3.40 4.96
CA LEU A 128 -3.67 -2.29 4.56
C LEU A 128 -2.60 -2.78 3.59
N PRO A 129 -2.14 -1.94 2.64
CA PRO A 129 -1.10 -2.30 1.70
C PRO A 129 0.26 -2.28 2.40
N MET A 130 0.55 -3.37 3.12
CA MET A 130 1.76 -3.60 3.87
C MET A 130 2.02 -5.10 4.00
N VAL A 131 3.28 -5.47 4.14
CA VAL A 131 3.72 -6.86 4.33
C VAL A 131 4.41 -6.95 5.68
N ALA A 132 3.96 -7.88 6.51
CA ALA A 132 4.61 -8.24 7.77
C ALA A 132 5.06 -9.69 7.70
N PHE A 133 6.33 -9.95 8.02
CA PHE A 133 6.88 -11.31 7.96
C PHE A 133 7.98 -11.51 8.99
N SER A 134 8.21 -12.74 9.40
CA SER A 134 9.33 -13.14 10.27
C SER A 134 10.14 -14.25 9.60
N ILE A 135 11.39 -14.42 9.98
CA ILE A 135 12.18 -15.58 9.59
C ILE A 135 11.57 -16.80 10.29
N ASN A 136 11.42 -17.91 9.56
CA ASN A 136 10.88 -19.13 10.13
C ASN A 136 11.91 -19.78 11.09
N PRO A 137 11.60 -19.92 12.40
CA PRO A 137 12.52 -20.53 13.35
C PRO A 137 12.92 -21.97 12.99
N SER A 138 12.06 -22.70 12.25
CA SER A 138 12.35 -24.06 11.79
C SER A 138 13.55 -24.15 10.86
N LYS A 139 13.93 -23.05 10.17
CA LYS A 139 15.14 -23.01 9.33
C LYS A 139 16.44 -22.97 10.14
N LYS A 140 16.38 -22.75 11.47
CA LYS A 140 17.54 -22.75 12.39
C LYS A 140 18.72 -21.90 11.89
N LEU A 141 18.41 -20.74 11.30
CA LEU A 141 19.42 -19.82 10.80
C LEU A 141 20.22 -19.23 11.98
N THR A 142 21.49 -18.94 11.74
CA THR A 142 22.41 -18.36 12.75
C THR A 142 22.36 -16.82 12.78
N PHE A 143 21.48 -16.22 11.98
CA PHE A 143 21.14 -14.80 11.99
C PHE A 143 19.63 -14.61 12.16
N ASN A 144 19.22 -13.40 12.60
CA ASN A 144 17.83 -13.05 12.84
C ASN A 144 17.38 -11.84 11.99
N GLU A 145 16.14 -11.42 12.17
CA GLU A 145 15.53 -10.29 11.47
C GLU A 145 16.33 -9.00 11.63
N THR A 146 16.91 -8.75 12.81
CA THR A 146 17.70 -7.55 13.09
C THR A 146 18.98 -7.52 12.25
N THR A 147 19.71 -8.63 12.16
CA THR A 147 20.88 -8.74 11.27
C THR A 147 20.46 -8.59 9.81
N PHE A 148 19.37 -9.25 9.41
CA PHE A 148 18.85 -9.19 8.05
C PHE A 148 18.50 -7.77 7.61
N VAL A 149 17.74 -7.01 8.40
CA VAL A 149 17.39 -5.62 8.06
C VAL A 149 18.58 -4.67 8.15
N LYS A 150 19.58 -4.97 8.99
CA LYS A 150 20.83 -4.20 9.06
C LYS A 150 21.60 -4.30 7.75
N CYS A 151 21.70 -5.50 7.15
CA CYS A 151 22.34 -5.67 5.84
C CYS A 151 21.54 -4.99 4.73
N LEU A 152 20.21 -5.07 4.75
CA LEU A 152 19.37 -4.35 3.79
C LEU A 152 19.53 -2.83 3.87
N LYS A 153 19.86 -2.29 5.05
CA LYS A 153 20.17 -0.88 5.23
C LYS A 153 21.45 -0.46 4.50
N GLU A 154 22.41 -1.36 4.30
CA GLU A 154 23.60 -1.12 3.45
C GLU A 154 23.20 -0.90 1.98
N CYS A 155 22.09 -1.49 1.56
CA CYS A 155 21.44 -1.27 0.26
C CYS A 155 20.45 -0.10 0.27
N CYS A 156 20.52 0.80 1.26
CA CYS A 156 19.62 1.95 1.45
C CYS A 156 18.15 1.61 1.74
N TRP A 157 17.81 0.36 2.05
CA TRP A 157 16.46 -0.02 2.45
C TRP A 157 16.26 0.14 3.95
N ILE A 158 15.28 0.95 4.34
CA ILE A 158 14.90 1.11 5.75
C ILE A 158 13.68 0.23 6.01
N ILE A 159 13.93 -0.99 6.46
CA ILE A 159 12.89 -1.93 6.89
C ILE A 159 12.99 -2.10 8.40
N PRO A 160 11.96 -1.74 9.18
CA PRO A 160 11.97 -1.97 10.61
C PRO A 160 11.79 -3.46 10.93
N ALA A 161 12.59 -3.95 11.89
CA ALA A 161 12.37 -5.18 12.62
C ALA A 161 12.03 -4.85 14.08
N TYR A 162 10.93 -5.39 14.61
CA TYR A 162 10.50 -5.13 15.98
C TYR A 162 9.70 -6.31 16.55
N THR A 163 9.68 -6.44 17.87
CA THR A 163 8.86 -7.43 18.57
C THR A 163 7.40 -7.01 18.62
N LEU A 164 6.48 -7.98 18.50
CA LEU A 164 5.05 -7.68 18.60
C LEU A 164 4.66 -7.22 20.02
N ALA A 165 3.42 -6.77 20.15
CA ALA A 165 2.86 -6.27 21.42
C ALA A 165 2.76 -7.37 22.48
N ALA A 166 2.38 -6.97 23.70
CA ALA A 166 2.23 -7.86 24.85
C ALA A 166 1.46 -9.14 24.50
N ASN A 167 1.90 -10.27 25.07
CA ASN A 167 1.47 -11.64 24.76
C ASN A 167 1.93 -12.19 23.39
N ALA A 168 2.81 -11.49 22.68
CA ALA A 168 3.51 -11.98 21.47
C ALA A 168 4.94 -11.42 21.34
N ASN A 169 5.56 -11.00 22.47
CA ASN A 169 6.86 -10.31 22.49
C ASN A 169 8.03 -11.18 21.99
N ASP A 170 7.85 -12.50 21.94
CA ASP A 170 8.79 -13.48 21.42
C ASP A 170 8.86 -13.49 19.88
N ILE A 171 7.86 -12.90 19.21
CA ILE A 171 7.79 -12.83 17.76
C ILE A 171 8.39 -11.50 17.29
N THR A 172 9.51 -11.58 16.57
CA THR A 172 10.10 -10.45 15.85
C THR A 172 9.59 -10.43 14.42
N VAL A 173 9.09 -9.28 13.96
CA VAL A 173 8.59 -9.10 12.59
C VAL A 173 9.32 -7.99 11.85
N CYS A 174 9.58 -8.23 10.58
CA CYS A 174 9.92 -7.22 9.59
C CYS A 174 8.63 -6.62 9.01
N ARG A 175 8.60 -5.30 8.78
CA ARG A 175 7.42 -4.62 8.20
C ARG A 175 7.74 -3.73 7.02
N ILE A 176 7.18 -4.04 5.86
CA ILE A 176 7.25 -3.21 4.64
C ILE A 176 5.91 -2.52 4.44
N VAL A 177 5.87 -1.19 4.46
CA VAL A 177 4.65 -0.41 4.18
C VAL A 177 4.70 0.08 2.73
N VAL A 178 3.67 -0.26 1.95
CA VAL A 178 3.57 0.14 0.55
C VAL A 178 2.74 1.43 0.47
N ARG A 179 3.36 2.46 -0.09
CA ARG A 179 2.79 3.80 -0.30
C ARG A 179 2.65 4.08 -1.80
N GLU A 180 2.01 5.19 -2.14
CA GLU A 180 1.74 5.58 -3.54
C GLU A 180 3.02 5.68 -4.40
N THR A 181 4.13 6.18 -3.83
CA THR A 181 5.42 6.23 -4.53
C THR A 181 6.11 4.87 -4.70
N PHE A 182 5.67 3.82 -4.01
CA PHE A 182 6.27 2.48 -4.07
C PHE A 182 5.75 1.71 -5.29
N THR A 183 6.34 2.02 -6.45
CA THR A 183 5.96 1.43 -7.74
C THR A 183 6.34 -0.06 -7.83
N ARG A 184 5.75 -0.77 -8.81
CA ARG A 184 6.11 -2.16 -9.12
C ARG A 184 7.60 -2.36 -9.42
N ASN A 185 8.25 -1.35 -10.00
CA ASN A 185 9.68 -1.39 -10.27
C ASN A 185 10.49 -1.35 -8.97
N ILE A 186 10.16 -0.42 -8.07
CA ILE A 186 10.78 -0.30 -6.74
C ILE A 186 10.57 -1.60 -5.94
N ALA A 187 9.36 -2.17 -6.01
CA ALA A 187 9.06 -3.47 -5.41
C ALA A 187 9.97 -4.58 -5.94
N SER A 188 10.21 -4.62 -7.26
CA SER A 188 11.06 -5.63 -7.88
C SER A 188 12.54 -5.46 -7.52
N ILE A 189 13.03 -4.23 -7.42
CA ILE A 189 14.39 -3.93 -6.94
C ILE A 189 14.55 -4.39 -5.50
N LEU A 190 13.60 -4.05 -4.61
CA LEU A 190 13.62 -4.50 -3.22
C LEU A 190 13.69 -6.03 -3.11
N ILE A 191 12.87 -6.74 -3.86
CA ILE A 191 12.84 -8.21 -3.86
C ILE A 191 14.19 -8.79 -4.31
N GLU A 192 14.84 -8.18 -5.30
CA GLU A 192 16.17 -8.62 -5.73
C GLU A 192 17.24 -8.32 -4.68
N ASP A 193 17.22 -7.14 -4.06
CA ASP A 193 18.15 -6.80 -2.98
C ASP A 193 17.95 -7.69 -1.75
N ILE A 194 16.72 -8.08 -1.43
CA ILE A 194 16.42 -9.08 -0.40
C ILE A 194 17.08 -10.42 -0.74
N ARG A 195 16.92 -10.88 -1.99
CA ARG A 195 17.50 -12.15 -2.44
C ARG A 195 19.03 -12.13 -2.36
N LEU A 196 19.66 -11.06 -2.83
CA LEU A 196 21.12 -10.88 -2.78
C LEU A 196 21.64 -10.78 -1.34
N THR A 197 20.92 -10.06 -0.48
CA THR A 197 21.24 -9.97 0.95
C THR A 197 21.15 -11.33 1.63
N LEU A 198 20.09 -12.10 1.35
CA LEU A 198 19.94 -13.46 1.86
C LEU A 198 21.09 -14.35 1.40
N LEU A 199 21.40 -14.35 0.10
CA LEU A 199 22.51 -15.13 -0.44
C LEU A 199 23.83 -14.85 0.27
N ARG A 200 24.16 -13.56 0.45
CA ARG A 200 25.37 -13.13 1.16
C ARG A 200 25.35 -13.62 2.62
N LEU A 201 24.27 -13.36 3.35
CA LEU A 201 24.15 -13.78 4.75
C LEU A 201 24.23 -15.29 4.91
N THR A 202 23.58 -16.05 4.04
CA THR A 202 23.60 -17.51 4.11
C THR A 202 24.98 -18.08 3.79
N ASP A 203 25.72 -17.45 2.88
CA ASP A 203 27.10 -17.85 2.55
C ASP A 203 28.05 -17.55 3.72
N GLU A 204 28.01 -16.33 4.26
CA GLU A 204 28.81 -15.91 5.43
C GLU A 204 28.53 -16.77 6.68
N HIS A 205 27.31 -17.27 6.82
CA HIS A 205 26.85 -18.05 7.97
C HIS A 205 26.82 -19.58 7.75
N GLY A 206 27.25 -20.08 6.57
CA GLY A 206 27.41 -21.51 6.29
C GLY A 206 26.12 -22.30 6.03
N HIS A 207 25.09 -21.68 5.45
CA HIS A 207 23.80 -22.31 5.10
C HIS A 207 23.71 -22.63 3.59
N GLU A 208 24.55 -23.56 3.11
CA GLU A 208 24.67 -23.90 1.68
C GLU A 208 23.36 -24.39 1.03
N ASP A 209 22.51 -25.11 1.79
CA ASP A 209 21.22 -25.61 1.29
C ASP A 209 20.29 -24.47 0.86
N LEU A 210 20.25 -23.39 1.66
CA LEU A 210 19.45 -22.20 1.38
C LEU A 210 20.05 -21.37 0.23
N VAL A 211 21.38 -21.34 0.11
CA VAL A 211 22.04 -20.72 -1.06
C VAL A 211 21.59 -21.39 -2.36
N ASN A 212 21.52 -22.72 -2.36
CA ASN A 212 21.12 -23.50 -3.53
C ASN A 212 19.63 -23.30 -3.87
N SER A 213 18.74 -23.29 -2.87
CA SER A 213 17.30 -23.04 -3.12
C SER A 213 17.05 -21.63 -3.69
N LEU A 214 17.71 -20.61 -3.13
CA LEU A 214 17.60 -19.22 -3.59
C LEU A 214 18.13 -19.03 -5.03
N LYS A 215 19.21 -19.72 -5.41
CA LYS A 215 19.72 -19.72 -6.79
C LYS A 215 18.77 -20.43 -7.76
N ALA A 216 18.21 -21.56 -7.37
CA ALA A 216 17.27 -22.33 -8.20
C ALA A 216 15.97 -21.55 -8.48
N ALA A 217 15.39 -20.92 -7.44
CA ALA A 217 14.18 -20.11 -7.56
C ALA A 217 14.34 -18.91 -8.51
N HIS A 218 15.53 -18.32 -8.58
CA HIS A 218 15.83 -17.21 -9.49
C HIS A 218 15.92 -17.67 -10.96
N ASN A 219 16.59 -18.79 -11.21
CA ASN A 219 16.77 -19.34 -12.55
C ASN A 219 15.44 -19.78 -13.19
N SER A 220 14.51 -20.34 -12.39
CA SER A 220 13.17 -20.72 -12.88
C SER A 220 12.36 -19.51 -13.33
N LYS A 221 12.42 -18.38 -12.60
CA LYS A 221 11.78 -17.11 -12.98
C LYS A 221 12.36 -16.53 -14.27
N HIS A 222 13.68 -16.60 -14.48
CA HIS A 222 14.32 -16.15 -15.72
C HIS A 222 13.93 -17.00 -16.94
N HIS A 223 13.83 -18.32 -16.79
CA HIS A 223 13.32 -19.20 -17.84
C HIS A 223 11.84 -18.91 -18.15
N HIS A 224 11.00 -18.73 -17.13
CA HIS A 224 9.60 -18.41 -17.32
C HIS A 224 9.41 -17.06 -18.03
N ARG A 225 10.15 -16.01 -17.62
CA ARG A 225 10.11 -14.67 -18.23
C ARG A 225 10.59 -14.65 -19.69
N ARG A 226 11.62 -15.45 -20.04
CA ARG A 226 12.05 -15.64 -21.43
C ARG A 226 10.98 -16.37 -22.27
N SER A 227 10.32 -17.36 -21.70
CA SER A 227 9.25 -18.10 -22.39
C SER A 227 8.00 -17.24 -22.63
N THR A 228 7.60 -16.41 -21.66
CA THR A 228 6.45 -15.48 -21.80
C THR A 228 6.75 -14.35 -22.77
N GLN A 229 7.96 -13.78 -22.78
CA GLN A 229 8.37 -12.80 -23.79
C GLN A 229 8.44 -13.43 -25.20
N HIS A 230 8.87 -14.68 -25.32
CA HIS A 230 8.85 -15.40 -26.60
C HIS A 230 7.42 -15.63 -27.09
N ARG A 231 6.51 -16.03 -26.19
CA ARG A 231 5.09 -16.24 -26.50
C ARG A 231 4.37 -14.93 -26.87
N GLN A 232 4.62 -13.83 -26.16
CA GLN A 232 4.10 -12.51 -26.52
C GLN A 232 4.63 -12.01 -27.87
N LYS A 233 5.92 -12.27 -28.20
CA LYS A 233 6.46 -11.96 -29.54
C LYS A 233 5.80 -12.79 -30.63
N ILE A 234 5.49 -14.07 -30.38
CA ILE A 234 4.73 -14.92 -31.31
C ILE A 234 3.31 -14.39 -31.49
N ASP A 235 2.60 -14.04 -30.41
CA ASP A 235 1.23 -13.51 -30.49
C ASP A 235 1.14 -12.15 -31.18
N ILE A 236 2.14 -11.27 -30.98
CA ILE A 236 2.26 -10.01 -31.72
C ILE A 236 2.51 -10.26 -33.21
N ARG A 237 3.33 -11.26 -33.57
CA ARG A 237 3.60 -11.65 -34.97
C ARG A 237 2.37 -12.28 -35.64
N VAL A 238 1.59 -13.06 -34.91
CA VAL A 238 0.31 -13.63 -35.39
C VAL A 238 -0.77 -12.55 -35.56
N ARG A 239 -0.85 -11.58 -34.64
CA ARG A 239 -1.78 -10.44 -34.76
C ARG A 239 -1.41 -9.49 -35.90
N SER A 240 -0.13 -9.19 -36.11
CA SER A 240 0.31 -8.34 -37.22
C SER A 240 0.04 -8.96 -38.59
N ASN A 241 0.14 -10.29 -38.74
CA ASN A 241 -0.28 -10.99 -39.97
C ASN A 241 -1.80 -10.94 -40.22
N LYS A 242 -2.63 -10.85 -39.18
CA LYS A 242 -4.09 -10.67 -39.33
C LYS A 242 -4.48 -9.23 -39.71
N TYR A 243 -3.72 -8.23 -39.30
CA TYR A 243 -4.01 -6.82 -39.64
C TYR A 243 -3.62 -6.44 -41.08
N ILE A 244 -2.68 -7.14 -41.71
CA ILE A 244 -2.33 -6.91 -43.13
C ILE A 244 -3.41 -7.46 -44.07
N THR A 245 -4.26 -8.37 -43.60
CA THR A 245 -5.25 -9.09 -44.44
C THR A 245 -6.70 -8.67 -44.23
N GLY A 246 -6.99 -7.66 -43.39
CA GLY A 246 -8.38 -7.26 -43.16
C GLY A 246 -8.54 -5.87 -42.56
N ASN A 247 -8.59 -4.84 -43.42
CA ASN A 247 -9.40 -3.66 -43.12
C ASN A 247 -9.68 -2.82 -44.38
N GLN A 248 -10.73 -3.20 -45.12
CA GLN A 248 -11.57 -2.24 -45.83
C GLN A 248 -12.89 -2.13 -45.03
N ASN A 249 -13.34 -0.87 -44.88
CA ASN A 249 -14.67 -0.39 -44.46
C ASN A 249 -14.89 -0.03 -42.98
N GLY A 250 -15.21 1.25 -42.76
CA GLY A 250 -16.45 1.61 -42.05
C GLY A 250 -16.34 2.55 -40.84
N ASN A 251 -16.50 3.85 -41.09
CA ASN A 251 -16.76 4.94 -40.14
C ASN A 251 -17.97 4.71 -39.19
N SER A 252 -17.92 5.22 -37.95
CA SER A 252 -18.63 6.46 -37.53
C SER A 252 -18.81 6.61 -35.99
N LYS A 253 -18.80 7.88 -35.56
CA LYS A 253 -18.78 8.44 -34.18
C LYS A 253 -20.19 8.59 -33.59
N VAL A 254 -20.33 8.57 -32.25
CA VAL A 254 -21.23 9.50 -31.49
C VAL A 254 -20.69 9.77 -30.06
N LYS A 255 -20.66 11.05 -29.65
CA LYS A 255 -20.40 11.58 -28.29
C LYS A 255 -21.74 11.97 -27.62
N LYS A 256 -21.85 11.90 -26.29
CA LYS A 256 -22.74 12.78 -25.48
C LYS A 256 -22.15 13.08 -24.09
N LYS A 257 -22.32 14.34 -23.66
CA LYS A 257 -21.89 14.98 -22.40
C LYS A 257 -23.03 14.95 -21.36
N HIS A 258 -22.73 14.92 -20.07
CA HIS A 258 -23.63 15.38 -19.00
C HIS A 258 -22.91 16.25 -17.95
N LYS A 259 -23.68 17.20 -17.37
CA LYS A 259 -23.31 18.28 -16.44
C LYS A 259 -23.59 17.87 -14.97
N HIS A 260 -22.83 18.49 -14.05
CA HIS A 260 -22.79 18.35 -12.58
C HIS A 260 -24.09 18.64 -11.81
N PRO A 261 -24.12 18.28 -10.50
CA PRO A 261 -24.35 19.30 -9.47
C PRO A 261 -23.41 19.24 -8.24
N THR A 262 -23.43 20.36 -7.51
CA THR A 262 -22.58 20.85 -6.41
C THR A 262 -22.95 20.26 -5.03
N VAL A 263 -21.96 20.08 -4.15
CA VAL A 263 -22.14 19.75 -2.71
C VAL A 263 -21.39 20.77 -1.86
N HIS A 264 -22.02 21.28 -0.80
CA HIS A 264 -21.46 22.22 0.17
C HIS A 264 -20.84 21.46 1.36
N THR A 265 -19.61 21.82 1.74
CA THR A 265 -18.93 21.36 2.97
C THR A 265 -18.49 22.58 3.78
N ILE A 266 -18.79 22.58 5.08
CA ILE A 266 -18.38 23.59 6.07
C ILE A 266 -17.08 23.09 6.72
N CYS A 267 -16.06 23.96 6.82
CA CYS A 267 -14.72 23.67 7.37
C CYS A 267 -14.72 23.53 8.90
#